data_AF-A0A1Z9AVU1-F1
#
_entry.id   AF-A0A1Z9AVU1-F1
#
_cell.length_a   1.000
_cell.length_b   1.000
_cell.length_c   1.000
_cell.angle_alpha   90.00
_cell.angle_beta   90.00
_cell.angle_gamma   90.00
#
_symmetry.space_group_name_H-M   'P 1'
#
loop_
_entity.id
_entity.type
_entity.pdbx_description
1 polymer ?
#
loop_
_entity_poly.entity_id
_entity_poly.type
_entity_poly.pdbx_seq_one_letter_code
_entity_poly.pdbx_strand_id
1 'polypeptide(L)'
;MTEELDLLETPPVPGPFFRFTDEEAWLTAARAAGFMTTVTDDEGNETEQLRAYTHNHAIDVVGTITVGGEWDEDGNETEAPTTLDGFHINYLGDLPEGWEAFEVTPNTPYRVFA
;
A
#
# COMPACT_ATOMS: atom_id res chain seq x y z
N MET A 1 -16.77 -28.22 -35.57
CA MET A 1 -17.31 -27.23 -34.63
C MET A 1 -16.11 -26.78 -33.83
N THR A 2 -15.55 -25.64 -34.22
CA THR A 2 -14.27 -25.14 -33.70
C THR A 2 -14.54 -24.68 -32.27
N GLU A 3 -13.91 -25.34 -31.30
CA GLU A 3 -13.96 -24.92 -29.91
C GLU A 3 -13.16 -23.61 -29.81
N GLU A 4 -13.85 -22.48 -29.78
CA GLU A 4 -13.26 -21.22 -29.32
C GLU A 4 -12.90 -21.42 -27.85
N LEU A 5 -11.60 -21.54 -27.60
CA LEU A 5 -11.03 -21.34 -26.28
C LEU A 5 -11.25 -19.87 -25.95
N ASP A 6 -12.37 -19.62 -25.27
CA ASP A 6 -12.73 -18.36 -24.64
C ASP A 6 -11.58 -18.02 -23.67
N LEU A 7 -10.62 -17.26 -24.19
CA LEU A 7 -9.49 -16.72 -23.44
C LEU A 7 -10.11 -15.67 -22.52
N LEU A 8 -10.58 -16.10 -21.35
CA LEU A 8 -11.01 -15.24 -20.26
C LEU A 8 -9.84 -14.33 -19.91
N GLU A 9 -9.73 -13.19 -20.60
CA GLU A 9 -8.96 -12.04 -20.15
C GLU A 9 -9.63 -11.58 -18.87
N THR A 10 -9.29 -12.21 -17.73
CA THR A 10 -9.65 -11.63 -16.44
C THR A 10 -9.00 -10.26 -16.42
N PRO A 11 -9.79 -9.17 -16.40
CA PRO A 11 -9.22 -7.84 -16.32
C PRO A 11 -8.30 -7.82 -15.09
N PRO A 12 -7.14 -7.14 -15.15
CA PRO A 12 -6.29 -7.03 -13.98
C PRO A 12 -7.15 -6.46 -12.85
N VAL A 13 -7.31 -7.24 -11.77
CA VAL A 13 -7.99 -6.76 -10.58
C VAL A 13 -7.08 -5.66 -10.02
N PRO A 14 -7.48 -4.38 -10.03
CA PRO A 14 -6.66 -3.33 -9.46
C PRO A 14 -6.71 -3.54 -7.95
N GLY A 15 -5.66 -4.16 -7.41
CA GLY A 15 -5.58 -4.45 -5.99
C GLY A 15 -5.05 -5.86 -5.69
N PRO A 16 -4.83 -6.14 -4.40
CA PRO A 16 -5.54 -5.46 -3.32
C PRO A 16 -4.85 -4.18 -2.77
N PHE A 17 -5.66 -3.14 -2.62
CA PHE A 17 -5.31 -1.90 -1.93
C PHE A 17 -5.95 -1.88 -0.55
N PHE A 18 -5.23 -1.40 0.46
CA PHE A 18 -5.71 -1.37 1.84
C PHE A 18 -5.66 0.03 2.41
N ARG A 19 -6.63 0.34 3.27
CA ARG A 19 -6.66 1.57 4.05
C ARG A 19 -6.83 1.25 5.53
N PHE A 20 -5.78 1.53 6.29
CA PHE A 20 -5.78 1.52 7.74
C PHE A 20 -6.19 2.89 8.28
N THR A 21 -6.58 2.95 9.56
CA THR A 21 -6.95 4.22 10.21
C THR A 21 -5.78 5.20 10.25
N ASP A 22 -4.58 4.69 10.55
CA ASP A 22 -3.33 5.44 10.68
C ASP A 22 -2.13 4.47 10.55
N GLU A 23 -0.92 5.01 10.66
CA GLU A 23 0.32 4.24 10.60
C GLU A 23 0.45 3.22 11.75
N GLU A 24 -0.03 3.54 12.96
CA GLU A 24 0.05 2.64 14.11
C GLU A 24 -0.83 1.40 13.92
N ALA A 25 -2.04 1.60 13.39
CA ALA A 25 -2.96 0.52 13.02
C ALA A 25 -2.34 -0.38 11.95
N TRP A 26 -1.69 0.21 10.93
CA TRP A 26 -0.92 -0.53 9.93
C TRP A 26 0.19 -1.36 10.58
N LEU A 27 1.07 -0.75 11.37
CA LEU A 27 2.20 -1.44 11.99
C LEU A 27 1.74 -2.57 12.91
N THR A 28 0.64 -2.39 13.62
CA THR A 28 0.03 -3.44 14.45
C THR A 28 -0.42 -4.63 13.59
N ALA A 29 -1.12 -4.36 12.48
CA ALA A 29 -1.55 -5.40 11.55
C ALA A 29 -0.36 -6.11 10.87
N ALA A 30 0.67 -5.37 10.46
CA ALA A 30 1.87 -5.91 9.84
C ALA A 30 2.65 -6.84 10.80
N ARG A 31 2.76 -6.47 12.09
CA ARG A 31 3.34 -7.34 13.12
C ARG A 31 2.53 -8.61 13.32
N ALA A 32 1.21 -8.47 13.46
CA ALA A 32 0.31 -9.62 13.63
C ALA A 32 0.37 -10.58 12.43
N ALA A 33 0.53 -10.05 11.22
CA ALA A 33 0.69 -10.83 9.99
C ALA A 33 2.12 -11.40 9.80
N GLY A 34 3.06 -11.11 10.70
CA GLY A 34 4.44 -11.62 10.62
C GLY A 34 5.28 -10.96 9.51
N PHE A 35 4.92 -9.77 9.07
CA PHE A 35 5.68 -9.03 8.05
C PHE A 35 6.87 -8.26 8.61
N MET A 36 6.94 -8.08 9.93
CA MET A 36 8.08 -7.43 10.57
C MET A 36 9.17 -8.44 10.92
N THR A 37 10.43 -8.04 10.75
CA THR A 37 11.61 -8.82 11.16
C THR A 37 12.53 -7.95 12.00
N THR A 38 13.19 -8.55 12.98
CA THR A 38 14.28 -7.89 13.69
C THR A 38 15.56 -8.01 12.89
N VAL A 39 16.27 -6.89 12.73
CA VAL A 39 17.60 -6.81 12.14
C VAL A 39 18.56 -6.26 13.18
N THR A 40 19.64 -6.99 13.41
CA THR A 40 20.73 -6.59 14.30
C THR A 40 21.85 -5.99 13.48
N ASP A 41 22.34 -4.81 13.85
CA ASP A 41 23.50 -4.18 13.21
C ASP A 41 24.84 -4.74 13.76
N ASP A 42 25.96 -4.25 13.21
CA ASP A 42 27.30 -4.69 13.59
C ASP A 42 27.69 -4.28 15.03
N GLU A 43 26.96 -3.34 15.64
CA GLU A 43 27.14 -2.90 17.02
C GLU A 43 26.25 -3.66 18.01
N GLY A 44 25.38 -4.55 17.51
CA GLY A 44 24.45 -5.34 18.32
C GLY A 44 23.12 -4.65 18.61
N ASN A 45 22.83 -3.50 17.99
CA ASN A 45 21.54 -2.83 18.15
C ASN A 45 20.49 -3.52 17.29
N GLU A 46 19.31 -3.74 17.86
CA GLU A 46 18.17 -4.36 17.18
C GLU A 46 17.20 -3.29 16.68
N THR A 47 16.80 -3.41 15.40
CA THR A 47 15.76 -2.58 14.78
C THR A 47 14.71 -3.47 14.13
N GLU A 48 13.45 -3.06 14.21
CA GLU A 48 12.37 -3.73 13.49
C GLU A 48 12.31 -3.18 12.06
N GLN A 49 12.26 -4.07 11.07
CA GLN A 49 12.17 -3.72 9.66
C GLN A 49 11.02 -4.47 9.00
N LEU A 50 10.33 -3.79 8.09
CA LEU A 50 9.31 -4.42 7.25
C LEU A 50 9.99 -5.31 6.21
N ARG A 51 9.65 -6.60 6.21
CA ARG A 51 10.03 -7.53 5.15
C ARG A 51 9.08 -7.38 3.96
N ALA A 52 9.20 -6.25 3.27
CA ALA A 52 8.25 -5.82 2.25
C ALA A 52 8.17 -6.75 1.04
N TYR A 53 9.29 -7.32 0.61
CA TYR A 53 9.39 -8.07 -0.64
C TYR A 53 9.95 -9.47 -0.37
N THR A 54 9.20 -10.49 -0.78
CA THR A 54 9.60 -11.90 -0.75
C THR A 54 9.15 -12.60 -2.03
N HIS A 55 9.39 -13.91 -2.13
CA HIS A 55 8.81 -14.72 -3.21
C HIS A 55 7.30 -14.96 -3.04
N ASN A 56 6.73 -14.70 -1.85
CA ASN A 56 5.31 -14.93 -1.54
C ASN A 56 4.49 -13.65 -1.57
N HIS A 57 5.10 -12.50 -1.32
CA HIS A 57 4.39 -11.24 -1.24
C HIS A 57 5.24 -10.01 -1.58
N ALA A 58 4.54 -8.93 -1.93
CA ALA A 58 5.07 -7.58 -2.05
C ALA A 58 4.17 -6.60 -1.28
N ILE A 59 4.78 -5.71 -0.50
CA ILE A 59 4.11 -4.66 0.27
C ILE A 59 4.72 -3.32 -0.15
N ASP A 60 3.89 -2.39 -0.58
CA ASP A 60 4.29 -1.00 -0.82
C ASP A 60 3.53 -0.08 0.15
N VAL A 61 4.28 0.70 0.92
CA VAL A 61 3.73 1.64 1.90
C VAL A 61 3.48 2.97 1.19
N VAL A 62 2.25 3.16 0.74
CA VAL A 62 1.82 4.40 0.07
C VAL A 62 1.73 5.55 1.07
N GLY A 63 1.30 5.24 2.29
CA GLY A 63 1.20 6.16 3.43
C GLY A 63 -0.03 7.05 3.39
N THR A 64 0.12 8.28 3.90
CA THR A 64 -0.91 9.30 3.80
C THR A 64 -1.02 9.80 2.37
N ILE A 65 -2.24 9.99 1.89
CA ILE A 65 -2.51 10.53 0.56
C ILE A 65 -2.96 11.97 0.71
N THR A 66 -2.38 12.87 -0.08
CA THR A 66 -2.78 14.27 -0.16
C THR A 66 -3.34 14.57 -1.54
N VAL A 67 -4.26 15.54 -1.63
CA VAL A 67 -4.89 15.99 -2.88
C VAL A 67 -4.88 17.51 -2.96
N GLY A 68 -4.62 18.03 -4.15
CA GLY A 68 -4.52 19.46 -4.42
C GLY A 68 -3.18 20.03 -3.97
N GLY A 69 -3.19 21.29 -3.59
CA GLY A 69 -1.99 22.08 -3.33
C GLY A 69 -1.52 22.83 -4.58
N GLU A 70 -0.93 24.00 -4.36
CA GLU A 70 -0.39 24.86 -5.40
C GLU A 70 1.02 25.30 -5.02
N TRP A 71 1.90 25.39 -6.02
CA TRP A 71 3.28 25.82 -5.88
C TRP A 71 3.60 26.89 -6.92
N ASP A 72 4.43 27.86 -6.54
CA ASP A 72 4.94 28.88 -7.47
C ASP A 72 6.09 28.35 -8.35
N GLU A 73 6.60 29.19 -9.26
CA GLU A 73 7.69 28.84 -10.19
C GLU A 73 9.02 28.52 -9.48
N ASP A 74 9.18 28.95 -8.23
CA ASP A 74 10.35 28.69 -7.38
C ASP A 74 10.16 27.45 -6.48
N GLY A 75 9.00 26.80 -6.56
CA GLY A 75 8.65 25.60 -5.79
C GLY A 75 8.18 25.88 -4.36
N ASN A 76 7.81 27.13 -4.03
CA ASN A 76 7.23 27.46 -2.73
C ASN A 76 5.73 27.14 -2.72
N GLU A 77 5.25 26.55 -1.63
CA GLU A 77 3.83 26.27 -1.42
C GLU A 77 3.02 27.57 -1.30
N THR A 78 2.03 27.75 -2.17
CA THR A 78 1.06 28.86 -2.14
C THR A 78 -0.30 28.44 -1.59
N GLU A 79 -0.65 27.17 -1.77
CA GLU A 79 -1.81 26.53 -1.15
C GLU A 79 -1.42 25.15 -0.64
N ALA A 80 -1.71 24.86 0.64
CA ALA A 80 -1.40 23.58 1.24
C ALA A 80 -2.32 22.48 0.68
N PRO A 81 -1.80 21.28 0.38
CA PRO A 81 -2.63 20.18 -0.07
C PRO A 81 -3.51 19.64 1.08
N THR A 82 -4.66 19.07 0.73
CA THR A 82 -5.57 18.45 1.70
C THR A 82 -5.20 16.99 1.93
N THR A 83 -4.95 16.60 3.18
CA THR A 83 -4.74 15.20 3.56
C THR A 83 -6.05 14.44 3.55
N LEU A 84 -6.08 13.29 2.87
CA LEU A 84 -7.17 12.34 2.92
C LEU A 84 -7.02 11.41 4.13
N ASP A 85 -8.15 11.03 4.71
CA ASP A 85 -8.19 10.12 5.85
C ASP A 85 -7.60 8.74 5.53
N GLY A 86 -6.78 8.24 6.45
CA GLY A 86 -6.25 6.88 6.47
C GLY A 86 -4.80 6.74 6.00
N PHE A 87 -4.31 5.52 6.15
CA PHE A 87 -2.94 5.11 5.81
C PHE A 87 -2.99 3.96 4.80
N HIS A 88 -2.41 4.16 3.63
CA HIS A 88 -2.64 3.32 2.46
C HIS A 88 -1.49 2.36 2.22
N ILE A 89 -1.83 1.11 1.90
CA ILE A 89 -0.88 0.04 1.61
C ILE A 89 -1.32 -0.66 0.32
N ASN A 90 -0.38 -0.89 -0.58
CA ASN A 90 -0.60 -1.81 -1.69
C ASN A 90 0.02 -3.15 -1.32
N TYR A 91 -0.70 -4.23 -1.56
CA TYR A 91 -0.21 -5.57 -1.25
C TYR A 91 -0.45 -6.50 -2.43
N LEU A 92 0.46 -7.43 -2.64
CA LEU A 92 0.32 -8.54 -3.57
C LEU A 92 0.79 -9.81 -2.86
N GLY A 93 -0.03 -10.86 -2.84
CA GLY A 93 0.27 -12.12 -2.15
C GLY A 93 -1.01 -12.76 -1.61
N ASP A 94 -0.84 -13.81 -0.80
CA ASP A 94 -1.95 -14.44 -0.07
C ASP A 94 -2.42 -13.52 1.06
N LEU A 95 -3.71 -13.13 1.02
CA LEU A 95 -4.26 -12.17 1.95
C LEU A 95 -4.24 -12.70 3.41
N PRO A 96 -3.71 -11.94 4.39
CA PRO A 96 -3.83 -12.31 5.79
C PRO A 96 -5.30 -12.29 6.25
N GLU A 97 -5.66 -13.20 7.16
CA GLU A 97 -7.02 -13.31 7.67
C GLU A 97 -7.53 -11.99 8.26
N GLY A 98 -8.72 -11.56 7.85
CA GLY A 98 -9.38 -10.36 8.36
C GLY A 98 -8.98 -9.07 7.64
N TRP A 99 -8.04 -9.11 6.69
CA TRP A 99 -7.64 -7.93 5.92
C TRP A 99 -8.68 -7.50 4.89
N GLU A 100 -9.66 -8.35 4.57
CA GLU A 100 -10.81 -8.03 3.72
C GLU A 100 -11.57 -6.79 4.25
N ALA A 101 -11.54 -6.55 5.57
CA ALA A 101 -12.17 -5.39 6.18
C ALA A 101 -11.47 -4.05 5.88
N PHE A 102 -10.20 -4.09 5.45
CA PHE A 102 -9.41 -2.90 5.11
C PHE A 102 -9.30 -2.68 3.60
N GLU A 103 -9.81 -3.61 2.79
CA GLU A 103 -9.70 -3.55 1.34
C GLU A 103 -10.45 -2.35 0.76
N VAL A 104 -9.83 -1.69 -0.22
CA VAL A 104 -10.40 -0.59 -0.99
C VAL A 104 -10.38 -0.96 -2.46
N THR A 105 -11.54 -0.83 -3.12
CA THR A 105 -11.73 -1.19 -4.53
C THR A 105 -12.04 0.07 -5.38
N PRO A 106 -11.05 0.92 -5.68
CA PRO A 106 -11.24 2.06 -6.55
C PRO A 106 -11.48 1.59 -7.99
N ASN A 107 -12.45 2.20 -8.68
CA ASN A 107 -12.75 1.88 -10.07
C ASN A 107 -11.61 2.27 -11.04
N THR A 108 -10.82 3.29 -10.67
CA THR A 108 -9.69 3.78 -11.48
C THR A 108 -8.61 4.28 -10.53
N PRO A 109 -7.77 3.39 -9.97
CA PRO A 109 -6.71 3.79 -9.07
C PRO A 109 -5.64 4.59 -9.83
N TYR A 110 -5.40 5.83 -9.40
CA TYR A 110 -4.24 6.61 -9.80
C TYR A 110 -3.81 7.51 -8.64
N ARG A 111 -2.52 7.78 -8.56
CA ARG A 111 -1.95 8.81 -7.68
C ARG A 111 -1.48 9.96 -8.57
N VAL A 112 -1.87 11.18 -8.21
CA VAL A 112 -1.34 12.39 -8.84
C VAL A 112 -0.15 12.83 -8.02
N PHE A 113 1.02 12.84 -8.64
CA PHE A 113 2.21 13.48 -8.08
C PHE A 113 2.24 14.90 -8.67
N ALA A 114 2.34 15.90 -7.80
CA ALA A 114 2.56 17.29 -8.21
C ALA A 114 3.91 17.44 -8.90
#